data_AF-A0A6P5RAB9-F1
#
_entry.id   AF-A0A6P5RAB9-F1
#
_cell.length_a   1.000
_cell.length_b   1.000
_cell.length_c   1.000
_cell.angle_alpha   90.00
_cell.angle_beta   90.00
_cell.angle_gamma   90.00
#
_symmetry.space_group_name_H-M   'P 1'
#
loop_
_entity.id
_entity.type
_entity.pdbx_description
1 polymer ?
#
loop_
_entity_poly.entity_id
_entity_poly.type
_entity_poly.pdbx_seq_one_letter_code
_entity_poly.pdbx_strand_id
1 'polypeptide(L)'
;MIAGAKFLMSPAMVKDILVDFQYSGVLYIPGVMTPTEILSAYDAGAKIVKVYPVSALGGSQYISAIKKPFPHISMVASQGITTDSVGEYIAQGASSVVLSDAIFDKEAMGQKNFTKIYQLANAAALHGNEAVDRRQTRAPLLDLDSSGCVLGGTFCCWQRVC
;
A
#
# COMPACT_ATOMS: atom_id res chain seq x y z
N MET A 1 -5.07 23.00 6.87
CA MET A 1 -3.68 22.80 7.38
C MET A 1 -2.84 24.01 7.03
N ILE A 2 -2.16 24.62 8.02
CA ILE A 2 -1.41 25.88 7.83
C ILE A 2 -0.05 25.64 7.15
N ALA A 3 0.54 24.45 7.34
CA ALA A 3 1.87 24.10 6.80
C ALA A 3 1.88 23.57 5.34
N GLY A 4 0.73 23.53 4.66
CA GLY A 4 0.66 23.14 3.24
C GLY A 4 0.78 21.63 2.91
N ALA A 5 0.82 20.75 3.91
CA ALA A 5 0.88 19.30 3.67
C ALA A 5 -0.34 18.78 2.89
N LYS A 6 -0.10 17.85 1.97
CA LYS A 6 -1.11 17.28 1.06
C LYS A 6 -1.72 15.98 1.59
N PHE A 7 -1.01 15.31 2.49
CA PHE A 7 -1.48 14.10 3.13
C PHE A 7 -0.95 13.99 4.57
N LEU A 8 -1.59 13.13 5.34
CA LEU A 8 -1.22 12.77 6.71
C LEU A 8 -1.07 11.25 6.79
N MET A 9 -0.08 10.77 7.55
CA MET A 9 0.04 9.35 7.88
C MET A 9 0.24 9.18 9.38
N SER A 10 -0.33 8.13 9.96
CA SER A 10 -0.16 7.77 11.37
C SER A 10 0.26 6.30 11.51
N PRO A 11 0.90 5.88 12.62
CA PRO A 11 1.26 4.48 12.84
C PRO A 11 0.05 3.59 13.17
N ALA A 12 -1.06 4.17 13.63
CA ALA A 12 -2.31 3.49 13.94
C ALA A 12 -3.51 4.26 13.35
N MET A 13 -4.69 3.64 13.34
CA MET A 13 -5.93 4.28 12.90
C MET A 13 -6.44 5.23 13.99
N VAL A 14 -6.62 6.51 13.64
CA VAL A 14 -7.28 7.51 14.49
C VAL A 14 -8.55 7.96 13.78
N LYS A 15 -9.70 7.43 14.21
CA LYS A 15 -10.98 7.62 13.51
C LYS A 15 -11.39 9.08 13.41
N ASP A 16 -11.14 9.87 14.45
CA ASP A 16 -11.51 11.29 14.48
C ASP A 16 -10.81 12.08 13.36
N ILE A 17 -9.57 11.72 13.00
CA ILE A 17 -8.85 12.33 11.87
C ILE A 17 -9.53 11.99 10.54
N LEU A 18 -10.08 10.78 10.36
CA LEU A 18 -10.84 10.46 9.14
C LEU A 18 -12.08 11.35 9.02
N VAL A 19 -12.78 11.58 10.12
CA VAL A 19 -13.99 12.41 10.16
C VAL A 19 -13.65 13.87 9.87
N ASP A 20 -12.66 14.43 10.58
CA ASP A 20 -12.24 15.83 10.44
C ASP A 20 -11.77 16.17 9.02
N PHE A 21 -11.12 15.21 8.36
CA PHE A 21 -10.51 15.43 7.05
C PHE A 21 -11.35 14.92 5.86
N GLN A 22 -12.54 14.35 6.10
CA GLN A 22 -13.39 13.77 5.04
C GLN A 22 -13.64 14.73 3.86
N TYR A 23 -13.82 16.03 4.14
CA TYR A 23 -14.09 17.07 3.15
C TYR A 23 -12.92 18.03 2.91
N SER A 24 -11.76 17.77 3.52
CA SER A 24 -10.65 18.72 3.60
C SER A 24 -9.73 18.75 2.36
N GLY A 25 -9.97 17.89 1.37
CA GLY A 25 -9.08 17.68 0.22
C GLY A 25 -7.72 17.07 0.57
N VAL A 26 -7.39 16.93 1.86
CA VAL A 26 -6.17 16.29 2.37
C VAL A 26 -6.40 14.79 2.48
N LEU A 27 -5.44 14.00 1.99
CA LEU A 27 -5.50 12.55 2.12
C LEU A 27 -4.99 12.10 3.49
N TYR A 28 -5.80 11.39 4.27
CA TYR A 28 -5.33 10.72 5.48
C TYR A 28 -5.11 9.22 5.23
N ILE A 29 -3.94 8.71 5.62
CA ILE A 29 -3.51 7.31 5.46
C ILE A 29 -3.28 6.71 6.85
N PRO A 30 -4.29 6.06 7.45
CA PRO A 30 -4.17 5.46 8.77
C PRO A 30 -3.25 4.23 8.74
N GLY A 31 -2.51 4.03 9.82
CA GLY A 31 -1.74 2.80 10.05
C GLY A 31 -2.64 1.67 10.52
N VAL A 32 -2.44 0.47 9.97
CA VAL A 32 -3.21 -0.74 10.29
C VAL A 32 -2.28 -1.94 10.27
N MET A 33 -2.64 -2.99 11.00
CA MET A 33 -1.86 -4.21 11.07
C MET A 33 -2.70 -5.42 10.65
N THR A 34 -3.95 -5.54 11.09
CA THR A 34 -4.77 -6.76 10.96
C THR A 34 -5.87 -6.64 9.89
N PRO A 35 -6.43 -7.76 9.37
CA PRO A 35 -7.60 -7.75 8.48
C PRO A 35 -8.76 -6.88 8.99
N THR A 36 -9.07 -6.98 10.29
CA THR A 36 -10.17 -6.22 10.91
C THR A 36 -9.89 -4.71 10.89
N GLU A 37 -8.68 -4.29 11.23
CA GLU A 37 -8.30 -2.87 11.19
C GLU A 37 -8.31 -2.33 9.76
N ILE A 38 -7.85 -3.12 8.79
CA ILE A 38 -7.84 -2.78 7.38
C ILE A 38 -9.25 -2.52 6.87
N LEU A 39 -10.18 -3.45 7.15
CA LEU A 39 -11.58 -3.32 6.78
C LEU A 39 -12.23 -2.15 7.51
N SER A 40 -12.00 -2.01 8.82
CA SER A 40 -12.55 -0.91 9.64
C SER A 40 -12.11 0.47 9.14
N ALA A 41 -10.85 0.60 8.72
CA ALA A 41 -10.34 1.85 8.16
C ALA A 41 -11.00 2.16 6.81
N TYR A 42 -11.14 1.16 5.95
CA TYR A 42 -11.79 1.31 4.65
C TYR A 42 -13.28 1.70 4.80
N ASP A 43 -14.02 1.02 5.67
CA ASP A 43 -15.43 1.32 5.94
C ASP A 43 -15.62 2.70 6.58
N ALA A 44 -14.63 3.17 7.35
CA ALA A 44 -14.59 4.54 7.87
C ALA A 44 -14.20 5.60 6.80
N GLY A 45 -14.02 5.19 5.54
CA GLY A 45 -13.77 6.08 4.41
C GLY A 45 -12.29 6.30 4.06
N ALA A 46 -11.36 5.52 4.63
CA ALA A 46 -9.97 5.59 4.23
C ALA A 46 -9.77 5.16 2.78
N LYS A 47 -9.24 6.05 1.94
CA LYS A 47 -8.98 5.77 0.51
C LYS A 47 -7.78 4.83 0.31
N ILE A 48 -6.87 4.80 1.27
CA ILE A 48 -5.66 3.99 1.28
C ILE A 48 -5.24 3.79 2.73
N VAL A 49 -4.72 2.62 3.07
CA VAL A 49 -4.23 2.28 4.41
C VAL A 49 -2.73 2.00 4.39
N LYS A 50 -2.05 2.26 5.49
CA LYS A 50 -0.63 1.93 5.66
C LYS A 50 -0.49 0.67 6.50
N VAL A 51 -0.02 -0.42 5.89
CA VAL A 51 0.33 -1.65 6.61
C VAL A 51 1.64 -1.43 7.35
N TYR A 52 1.58 -1.45 8.68
CA TYR A 52 2.70 -1.07 9.54
C TYR A 52 2.66 -1.86 10.86
N PRO A 53 3.79 -2.45 11.31
CA PRO A 53 5.09 -2.57 10.65
C PRO A 53 5.20 -3.80 9.74
N VAL A 54 5.31 -3.63 8.41
CA VAL A 54 5.12 -4.73 7.45
C VAL A 54 6.18 -5.84 7.55
N SER A 55 7.45 -5.49 7.77
CA SER A 55 8.55 -6.47 7.84
C SER A 55 8.36 -7.48 8.97
N ALA A 56 7.90 -7.02 10.14
CA ALA A 56 7.62 -7.87 11.29
C ALA A 56 6.39 -8.79 11.10
N LEU A 57 5.54 -8.50 10.11
CA LEU A 57 4.32 -9.26 9.81
C LEU A 57 4.54 -10.33 8.71
N GLY A 58 5.76 -10.51 8.25
CA GLY A 58 6.07 -11.39 7.11
C GLY A 58 6.14 -10.65 5.77
N GLY A 59 6.39 -9.33 5.78
CA GLY A 59 6.83 -8.58 4.62
C GLY A 59 5.86 -8.57 3.44
N SER A 60 6.39 -8.77 2.23
CA SER A 60 5.63 -8.76 0.98
C SER A 60 4.56 -9.86 0.95
N GLN A 61 4.83 -11.01 1.58
CA GLN A 61 3.90 -12.13 1.66
C GLN A 61 2.67 -11.77 2.49
N TYR A 62 2.83 -10.95 3.54
CA TYR A 62 1.71 -10.44 4.31
C TYR A 62 0.78 -9.57 3.46
N ILE A 63 1.34 -8.65 2.67
CA ILE A 63 0.57 -7.82 1.74
C ILE A 63 -0.22 -8.71 0.77
N SER A 64 0.45 -9.69 0.16
CA SER A 64 -0.19 -10.66 -0.74
C SER A 64 -1.36 -11.38 -0.08
N ALA A 65 -1.17 -11.85 1.16
CA ALA A 65 -2.19 -12.57 1.92
C ALA A 65 -3.43 -11.70 2.19
N ILE A 66 -3.23 -10.42 2.54
CA ILE A 66 -4.30 -9.45 2.78
C ILE A 66 -5.00 -9.03 1.47
N LYS A 67 -4.27 -8.91 0.36
CA LYS A 67 -4.84 -8.54 -0.94
C LYS A 67 -5.80 -9.60 -1.49
N LYS A 68 -5.70 -10.86 -1.07
CA LYS A 68 -6.62 -11.94 -1.47
C LYS A 68 -8.08 -11.65 -1.06
N PRO A 69 -8.42 -11.42 0.22
CA PRO A 69 -9.77 -11.03 0.62
C PRO A 69 -10.09 -9.56 0.30
N PHE A 70 -9.09 -8.66 0.23
CA PHE A 70 -9.31 -7.22 0.02
C PHE A 70 -8.61 -6.67 -1.24
N PRO A 71 -8.93 -7.17 -2.45
CA PRO A 71 -8.25 -6.77 -3.68
C PRO A 71 -8.50 -5.30 -4.06
N HIS A 72 -9.60 -4.71 -3.59
CA HIS A 72 -10.00 -3.33 -3.87
C HIS A 72 -9.39 -2.29 -2.91
N ILE A 73 -8.91 -2.70 -1.72
CA ILE A 73 -8.33 -1.79 -0.75
C ILE A 73 -6.89 -1.46 -1.15
N SER A 74 -6.58 -0.18 -1.32
CA SER A 74 -5.22 0.31 -1.60
C SER A 74 -4.37 0.28 -0.34
N MET A 75 -3.11 -0.16 -0.47
CA MET A 75 -2.23 -0.39 0.67
C MET A 75 -0.83 0.18 0.44
N VAL A 76 -0.31 0.89 1.43
CA VAL A 76 1.09 1.31 1.52
C VAL A 76 1.83 0.34 2.44
N ALA A 77 2.87 -0.32 1.95
CA ALA A 77 3.74 -1.12 2.82
C ALA A 77 4.77 -0.21 3.50
N SER A 78 4.98 -0.34 4.81
CA SER A 78 5.87 0.54 5.56
C SER A 78 6.64 -0.16 6.67
N GLN A 79 7.89 0.28 6.87
CA GLN A 79 8.86 -0.16 7.87
C GLN A 79 9.59 -1.48 7.55
N GLY A 80 10.93 -1.40 7.54
CA GLY A 80 11.82 -2.55 7.29
C GLY A 80 11.88 -3.00 5.83
N ILE A 81 11.64 -2.07 4.90
CA ILE A 81 11.73 -2.30 3.46
C ILE A 81 13.10 -1.81 2.98
N THR A 82 13.82 -2.66 2.23
CA THR A 82 15.09 -2.31 1.57
C THR A 82 14.83 -1.88 0.13
N THR A 83 15.80 -1.18 -0.49
CA THR A 83 15.72 -0.75 -1.90
C THR A 83 15.47 -1.90 -2.87
N ASP A 84 16.06 -3.06 -2.60
CA ASP A 84 15.98 -4.22 -3.50
C ASP A 84 14.64 -4.95 -3.37
N SER A 85 14.02 -4.89 -2.19
CA SER A 85 12.71 -5.50 -1.93
C SER A 85 11.53 -4.71 -2.48
N VAL A 86 11.72 -3.44 -2.89
CA VAL A 86 10.65 -2.55 -3.37
C VAL A 86 9.79 -3.22 -4.45
N GLY A 87 10.43 -3.81 -5.45
CA GLY A 87 9.72 -4.41 -6.56
C GLY A 87 8.85 -5.60 -6.16
N GLU A 88 9.28 -6.35 -5.15
CA GLU A 88 8.52 -7.49 -4.62
C GLU A 88 7.22 -7.04 -3.95
N TYR A 89 7.26 -5.99 -3.12
CA TYR A 89 6.06 -5.45 -2.48
C TYR A 89 5.03 -4.96 -3.50
N ILE A 90 5.48 -4.24 -4.54
CA ILE A 90 4.60 -3.75 -5.61
C ILE A 90 4.00 -4.91 -6.41
N ALA A 91 4.80 -5.95 -6.70
CA ALA A 91 4.34 -7.15 -7.39
C ALA A 91 3.31 -7.94 -6.56
N GLN A 92 3.44 -7.96 -5.23
CA GLN A 92 2.50 -8.61 -4.32
C GLN A 92 1.23 -7.78 -4.03
N GLY A 93 1.07 -6.64 -4.70
CA GLY A 93 -0.16 -5.87 -4.69
C GLY A 93 -0.16 -4.63 -3.82
N ALA A 94 0.97 -4.27 -3.19
CA ALA A 94 1.11 -2.94 -2.58
C ALA A 94 0.91 -1.85 -3.63
N SER A 95 0.19 -0.78 -3.28
CA SER A 95 0.02 0.40 -4.12
C SER A 95 1.26 1.29 -4.08
N SER A 96 1.96 1.30 -2.94
CA SER A 96 3.22 2.00 -2.76
C SER A 96 4.01 1.43 -1.58
N VAL A 97 5.26 1.84 -1.44
CA VAL A 97 6.14 1.52 -0.32
C VAL A 97 6.68 2.79 0.32
N VAL A 98 6.94 2.73 1.63
CA VAL A 98 7.62 3.81 2.37
C VAL A 98 9.00 3.32 2.76
N LEU A 99 10.02 4.06 2.31
CA LEU A 99 11.42 3.83 2.66
C LEU A 99 11.89 4.91 3.63
N SER A 100 12.61 4.50 4.66
CA SER A 100 13.22 5.41 5.63
C SER A 100 14.70 5.09 5.76
N ASP A 101 15.08 4.15 6.64
CA ASP A 101 16.48 3.79 6.88
C ASP A 101 17.23 3.33 5.62
N ALA A 102 16.52 2.78 4.63
CA ALA A 102 17.09 2.39 3.34
C ALA A 102 17.57 3.57 2.47
N ILE A 103 17.08 4.79 2.72
CA ILE A 103 17.46 6.01 2.00
C ILE A 103 18.25 6.95 2.92
N PHE A 104 17.74 7.17 4.14
CA PHE A 104 18.31 8.07 5.13
C PHE A 104 19.31 7.32 6.02
N ASP A 105 20.38 6.82 5.38
CA ASP A 105 21.48 6.17 6.06
C ASP A 105 22.04 7.08 7.17
N LYS A 106 22.13 6.57 8.41
CA LYS A 106 22.46 7.39 9.60
C LYS A 106 23.85 7.99 9.50
N GLU A 107 24.81 7.24 8.96
CA GLU A 107 26.17 7.72 8.75
C GLU A 107 26.20 8.82 7.68
N ALA A 108 25.57 8.59 6.52
CA ALA A 108 25.47 9.60 5.47
C ALA A 108 24.79 10.88 5.95
N MET A 109 23.71 10.76 6.72
CA MET A 109 23.02 11.89 7.33
C MET A 109 23.94 12.64 8.30
N GLY A 110 24.67 11.92 9.16
CA GLY A 110 25.64 12.50 10.10
C GLY A 110 26.78 13.25 9.39
N GLN A 111 27.23 12.74 8.25
CA GLN A 111 28.27 13.34 7.41
C GLN A 111 27.73 14.41 6.43
N LYS A 112 26.41 14.65 6.39
CA LYS A 112 25.74 15.46 5.35
C LYS A 112 26.09 15.01 3.93
N ASN A 113 26.32 13.72 3.73
CA ASN A 113 26.62 13.12 2.44
C ASN A 113 25.34 12.96 1.62
N PHE A 114 24.83 14.09 1.12
CA PHE A 114 23.61 14.13 0.32
C PHE A 114 23.75 13.42 -1.03
N THR A 115 24.98 13.26 -1.53
CA THR A 115 25.25 12.46 -2.74
C THR A 115 24.88 11.00 -2.52
N LYS A 116 25.29 10.40 -1.40
CA LYS A 116 24.92 9.01 -1.07
C LYS A 116 23.41 8.85 -0.87
N ILE A 117 22.77 9.79 -0.16
CA ILE A 117 21.31 9.77 0.04
C ILE A 117 20.57 9.87 -1.30
N TYR A 118 21.02 10.76 -2.19
CA TYR A 118 20.47 10.89 -3.54
C TYR A 118 20.61 9.60 -4.35
N GLN A 119 21.78 8.96 -4.31
CA GLN A 119 22.01 7.67 -4.99
C GLN A 119 21.06 6.58 -4.49
N LEU A 120 20.88 6.46 -3.16
CA LEU A 120 19.95 5.51 -2.56
C LEU A 120 18.49 5.80 -2.95
N ALA A 121 18.08 7.07 -2.91
CA ALA A 121 16.74 7.49 -3.32
C ALA A 121 16.49 7.24 -4.82
N ASN A 122 17.46 7.52 -5.68
CA ASN A 122 17.35 7.31 -7.11
C ASN A 122 17.26 5.81 -7.46
N ALA A 123 18.09 4.98 -6.83
CA ALA A 123 18.02 3.52 -6.99
C ALA A 123 16.65 2.97 -6.56
N ALA A 124 16.14 3.42 -5.41
CA ALA A 124 14.81 3.04 -4.94
C ALA A 124 13.69 3.45 -5.91
N ALA A 125 13.77 4.66 -6.46
CA ALA A 125 12.79 5.15 -7.44
C ALA A 125 12.83 4.34 -8.74
N LEU A 126 14.03 3.99 -9.24
CA LEU A 126 14.19 3.14 -10.41
C LEU A 126 13.56 1.76 -10.19
N HIS A 127 13.87 1.08 -9.09
CA HIS A 127 13.27 -0.22 -8.77
C HIS A 127 11.73 -0.14 -8.64
N GLY A 128 11.22 0.95 -8.07
CA GLY A 128 9.78 1.21 -7.99
C GLY A 128 9.14 1.36 -9.36
N ASN A 129 9.69 2.21 -10.23
CA ASN A 129 9.18 2.44 -11.58
C ASN A 129 9.16 1.16 -12.40
N GLU A 130 10.28 0.42 -12.43
CA GLU A 130 10.34 -0.85 -13.14
C GLU A 130 9.29 -1.86 -12.65
N ALA A 131 9.03 -1.90 -11.33
CA ALA A 131 8.05 -2.80 -10.77
C ALA A 131 6.60 -2.41 -11.16
N VAL A 132 6.32 -1.10 -11.25
CA VAL A 132 5.03 -0.59 -11.73
C VAL A 132 4.84 -0.95 -13.21
N ASP A 133 5.86 -0.74 -14.05
CA ASP A 133 5.80 -1.05 -15.48
C ASP A 133 5.56 -2.55 -15.73
N ARG A 134 6.26 -3.41 -14.98
CA ARG A 134 6.07 -4.87 -15.02
C ARG A 134 4.66 -5.29 -14.57
N ARG A 135 4.03 -4.54 -13.66
CA ARG A 135 2.67 -4.82 -13.19
C ARG A 135 1.62 -4.40 -14.22
N GLN A 136 1.81 -3.24 -14.85
CA GLN A 136 0.89 -2.76 -15.89
C GLN A 136 0.90 -3.65 -17.13
N THR A 137 2.07 -4.12 -17.55
CA THR A 137 2.21 -5.05 -18.68
C THR A 137 1.64 -6.45 -18.42
N ARG A 138 1.46 -6.84 -17.14
CA ARG A 138 0.86 -8.11 -16.73
C ARG A 138 -0.64 -8.02 -16.42
N ALA A 139 -1.21 -6.84 -16.27
CA ALA A 139 -2.65 -6.70 -16.04
C ALA A 139 -3.37 -7.12 -17.33
N PRO A 140 -4.21 -8.18 -17.32
CA PRO A 140 -4.94 -8.55 -18.51
C PRO A 140 -5.89 -7.41 -18.89
N LEU A 141 -5.93 -7.13 -20.19
CA LEU A 141 -6.89 -6.26 -20.85
C LEU A 141 -8.30 -6.81 -20.59
N LEU A 142 -8.91 -6.45 -19.45
CA LEU A 142 -10.33 -6.69 -19.21
C LEU A 142 -11.08 -5.55 -19.91
N ASP A 143 -11.15 -5.65 -21.23
CA ASP A 143 -12.15 -4.94 -22.01
C ASP A 143 -13.52 -5.56 -21.74
N LEU A 144 -14.47 -4.68 -21.49
CA LEU A 144 -15.90 -4.94 -21.44
C LEU A 144 -16.36 -5.56 -22.76
N ASP A 145 -16.86 -6.79 -22.71
CA ASP A 145 -17.98 -7.16 -23.57
C ASP A 145 -19.08 -7.79 -22.73
N SER A 146 -20.09 -6.97 -22.48
CA SER A 146 -21.36 -7.34 -21.91
C SER A 146 -22.16 -8.12 -22.96
N SER A 147 -22.12 -9.45 -22.94
CA SER A 147 -23.11 -10.33 -23.57
C SER A 147 -23.00 -11.79 -23.10
N GLY A 148 -23.88 -12.19 -22.19
CA GLY A 148 -24.44 -13.55 -22.14
C GLY A 148 -23.59 -14.68 -21.53
N CYS A 149 -23.91 -15.08 -20.29
CA CYS A 149 -23.96 -16.51 -19.99
C CYS A 149 -25.05 -16.80 -18.96
N VAL A 150 -26.10 -17.45 -19.45
CA VAL A 150 -27.29 -17.88 -18.73
C VAL A 150 -26.99 -19.19 -17.99
N LEU A 151 -27.36 -19.21 -16.70
CA LEU A 151 -27.69 -20.32 -15.81
C LEU A 151 -27.39 -21.76 -16.26
N GLY A 152 -26.63 -22.49 -15.43
CA GLY A 152 -26.50 -23.95 -15.50
C GLY A 152 -25.80 -24.59 -14.30
N GLY A 153 -26.50 -24.69 -13.16
CA GLY A 153 -26.35 -25.78 -12.17
C GLY A 153 -25.16 -25.75 -11.18
N THR A 154 -25.47 -25.95 -9.90
CA THR A 154 -24.56 -26.20 -8.74
C THR A 154 -23.92 -24.97 -8.07
N PHE A 155 -24.77 -24.02 -7.65
CA PHE A 155 -24.47 -23.15 -6.51
C PHE A 155 -24.43 -23.97 -5.20
N CYS A 156 -23.87 -23.35 -4.16
CA CYS A 156 -24.03 -23.68 -2.73
C CYS A 156 -23.06 -24.70 -2.12
N CYS A 157 -21.90 -24.23 -1.67
CA CYS A 157 -21.53 -24.58 -0.29
C CYS A 157 -20.61 -23.60 0.45
N TRP A 158 -19.74 -22.81 -0.20
CA TRP A 158 -18.61 -22.22 0.57
C TRP A 158 -18.18 -20.78 0.31
N GLN A 159 -18.83 -20.01 -0.56
CA GLN A 159 -18.42 -18.63 -0.87
C GLN A 159 -19.36 -17.54 -0.32
N ARG A 160 -20.19 -17.86 0.67
CA ARG A 160 -21.13 -16.89 1.24
C ARG A 160 -21.35 -17.07 2.74
N VAL A 161 -20.27 -17.30 3.49
CA VAL A 161 -20.28 -17.18 4.96
C VAL A 161 -18.98 -16.49 5.40
N CYS A 162 -19.19 -15.35 6.06
CA CYS A 162 -18.26 -14.31 6.52
C CYS A 162 -17.85 -13.28 5.46
#